data_AF-A0A956J646-F1
#
_entry.id   AF-A0A956J646-F1
#
_cell.length_a   1.000
_cell.length_b   1.000
_cell.length_c   1.000
_cell.angle_alpha   90.00
_cell.angle_beta   90.00
_cell.angle_gamma   90.00
#
_symmetry.space_group_name_H-M   'P 1'
#
loop_
_entity.id
_entity.type
_entity.pdbx_description
1 polymer ?
#
loop_
_entity_poly.entity_id
_entity_poly.type
_entity_poly.pdbx_seq_one_letter_code
_entity_poly.pdbx_strand_id
1 'polypeptide(L)'
;EESLLPAETFGKHYFVTPPTGPNGDTPGHIVRIYGNFDGTNLSYPSGMPAGAPTSLNAGQWVDLGVVQGSFEVEADQAFAVATFQLGGSLVDPDPSDPNGTNPEGRGDPSMSYMTAVEQYRTKYVFLAPSNYDLSYADIVMPMDTQLELDGASVNVAATAIGSGFGVVRVGLGPGQQGAHILTASAPVGLQVIGYGRYTSYQYPGGMNLKAIAPPPDPPR
;
A
#
# COMPACT_ATOMS: atom_id res chain seq x y z
N GLU A 1 -8.37 -5.34 10.64
CA GLU A 1 -8.10 -6.75 10.30
C GLU A 1 -6.78 -6.80 9.55
N GLU A 2 -5.88 -7.71 9.89
CA GLU A 2 -4.66 -7.94 9.11
C GLU A 2 -4.67 -9.31 8.42
N SER A 3 -4.01 -9.39 7.26
CA SER A 3 -3.71 -10.65 6.58
C SER A 3 -2.21 -10.88 6.59
N LEU A 4 -1.78 -12.01 7.16
CA LEU A 4 -0.40 -12.47 7.04
C LEU A 4 -0.22 -13.15 5.68
N LEU A 5 0.70 -12.62 4.89
CA LEU A 5 1.03 -13.19 3.59
C LEU A 5 2.03 -14.35 3.76
N PRO A 6 1.88 -15.46 3.02
CA PRO A 6 2.89 -16.52 3.01
C PRO A 6 4.25 -15.98 2.55
N ALA A 7 5.34 -16.44 3.16
CA ALA A 7 6.69 -15.96 2.87
C ALA A 7 7.09 -16.17 1.39
N GLU A 8 6.54 -17.19 0.75
CA GLU A 8 6.75 -17.53 -0.66
C GLU A 8 6.11 -16.52 -1.63
N THR A 9 5.25 -15.64 -1.12
CA THR A 9 4.61 -14.57 -1.90
C THR A 9 5.35 -13.24 -1.81
N PHE A 10 6.38 -13.15 -0.97
CA PHE A 10 7.27 -12.00 -0.88
C PHE A 10 8.19 -11.93 -2.09
N GLY A 11 8.35 -10.72 -2.63
CA GLY A 11 9.15 -10.47 -3.83
C GLY A 11 10.43 -9.74 -3.51
N LYS A 12 11.09 -9.28 -4.57
CA LYS A 12 12.36 -8.56 -4.50
C LYS A 12 12.23 -7.10 -4.90
N HIS A 13 11.03 -6.66 -5.30
CA HIS A 13 10.80 -5.32 -5.82
C HIS A 13 9.45 -4.78 -5.35
N TYR A 14 9.46 -3.61 -4.72
CA TYR A 14 8.28 -2.95 -4.20
C TYR A 14 8.31 -1.46 -4.52
N PHE A 15 7.14 -0.95 -4.85
CA PHE A 15 6.83 0.48 -4.78
C PHE A 15 5.97 0.72 -3.54
N VAL A 16 6.42 1.66 -2.72
CA VAL A 16 5.82 1.98 -1.42
C VAL A 16 5.26 3.40 -1.51
N THR A 17 3.94 3.52 -1.36
CA THR A 17 3.24 4.81 -1.45
C THR A 17 2.48 5.09 -0.16
N PRO A 18 2.47 6.33 0.35
CA PRO A 18 1.56 6.71 1.42
C PRO A 18 0.10 6.49 0.97
N PRO A 19 -0.76 5.95 1.85
CA PRO A 19 -2.18 5.75 1.56
C PRO A 19 -2.86 7.11 1.39
N THR A 20 -3.83 7.17 0.47
CA THR A 20 -4.74 8.31 0.36
C THR A 20 -5.49 8.51 1.68
N GLY A 21 -5.46 9.74 2.22
CA GLY A 21 -6.17 10.14 3.42
C GLY A 21 -7.63 10.53 3.18
N PRO A 22 -8.43 10.75 4.24
CA PRO A 22 -9.82 11.15 4.15
C PRO A 22 -10.05 12.41 3.29
N ASN A 23 -9.11 13.35 3.27
CA ASN A 23 -9.21 14.60 2.53
C ASN A 23 -8.65 14.51 1.09
N GLY A 24 -8.33 13.30 0.62
CA GLY A 24 -7.69 13.06 -0.69
C GLY A 24 -6.20 13.43 -0.73
N ASP A 25 -5.63 13.75 0.42
CA ASP A 25 -4.23 14.05 0.64
C ASP A 25 -3.42 12.77 0.98
N THR A 26 -2.16 12.94 1.33
CA THR A 26 -1.27 11.82 1.73
C THR A 26 -0.64 12.14 3.09
N PRO A 27 -1.33 11.83 4.21
CA PRO A 27 -0.88 12.20 5.55
C PRO A 27 0.40 11.46 6.01
N GLY A 28 0.90 10.54 5.18
CA GLY A 28 2.01 9.66 5.48
C GLY A 28 1.55 8.34 6.09
N HIS A 29 2.52 7.47 6.37
CA HIS A 29 2.31 6.18 6.99
C HIS A 29 3.55 5.73 7.74
N ILE A 30 3.41 4.80 8.66
CA ILE A 30 4.58 4.07 9.16
C ILE A 30 4.89 2.94 8.18
N VAL A 31 6.16 2.79 7.83
CA VAL A 31 6.63 1.69 6.97
C VAL A 31 7.52 0.77 7.78
N ARG A 32 7.28 -0.54 7.64
CA ARG A 32 8.15 -1.57 8.21
C ARG A 32 8.65 -2.50 7.11
N ILE A 33 9.96 -2.72 7.08
CA ILE A 33 10.61 -3.65 6.15
C ILE A 33 11.08 -4.88 6.93
N TYR A 34 10.78 -6.08 6.44
CA TYR A 34 11.11 -7.35 7.06
C TYR A 34 12.06 -8.16 6.17
N GLY A 35 13.14 -8.70 6.74
CA GLY A 35 14.02 -9.64 6.06
C GLY A 35 13.43 -11.04 6.06
N ASN A 36 13.36 -11.67 4.89
CA ASN A 36 12.94 -13.07 4.77
C ASN A 36 14.13 -14.04 4.76
N PHE A 37 15.30 -13.57 4.31
CA PHE A 37 16.54 -14.35 4.23
C PHE A 37 17.69 -13.61 4.92
N ASP A 38 18.67 -14.38 5.43
CA ASP A 38 19.92 -13.83 5.95
C ASP A 38 20.71 -13.11 4.86
N GLY A 39 21.32 -11.97 5.21
CA GLY A 39 22.14 -11.20 4.29
C GLY A 39 21.40 -10.61 3.09
N THR A 40 20.10 -10.30 3.23
CA THR A 40 19.32 -9.59 2.21
C THR A 40 19.88 -8.17 2.07
N ASN A 41 20.31 -7.76 0.87
CA ASN A 41 20.84 -6.43 0.58
C ASN A 41 19.78 -5.61 -0.16
N LEU A 42 19.46 -4.42 0.34
CA LEU A 42 18.41 -3.54 -0.20
C LEU A 42 19.00 -2.31 -0.91
N SER A 43 18.37 -1.90 -1.99
CA SER A 43 18.65 -0.68 -2.74
C SER A 43 17.38 0.14 -2.97
N TYR A 44 17.52 1.46 -3.10
CA TYR A 44 16.41 2.41 -3.23
C TYR A 44 16.57 3.28 -4.48
N PRO A 45 16.18 2.78 -5.68
CA PRO A 45 16.44 3.45 -6.95
C PRO A 45 15.84 4.86 -7.06
N SER A 46 14.71 5.11 -6.39
CA SER A 46 14.03 6.42 -6.37
C SER A 46 14.46 7.32 -5.20
N GLY A 47 15.51 6.95 -4.46
CA GLY A 47 15.96 7.65 -3.26
C GLY A 47 15.60 6.93 -1.97
N MET A 48 16.59 6.82 -1.08
CA MET A 48 16.48 6.10 0.19
C MET A 48 15.72 6.93 1.25
N PRO A 49 14.61 6.42 1.81
CA PRO A 49 13.91 7.11 2.89
C PRO A 49 14.74 7.12 4.19
N ALA A 50 14.46 8.08 5.07
CA ALA A 50 15.16 8.19 6.35
C ALA A 50 14.96 6.90 7.19
N GLY A 51 16.04 6.42 7.80
CA GLY A 51 16.01 5.22 8.65
C GLY A 51 15.94 3.89 7.89
N ALA A 52 15.94 3.91 6.55
CA ALA A 52 15.85 2.67 5.77
C ALA A 52 17.08 1.77 5.97
N PRO A 53 16.91 0.44 6.07
CA PRO A 53 18.04 -0.48 6.13
C PRO A 53 18.65 -0.67 4.74
N THR A 54 19.97 -0.86 4.68
CA THR A 54 20.65 -1.36 3.48
C THR A 54 20.84 -2.88 3.50
N SER A 55 20.64 -3.52 4.66
CA SER A 55 20.62 -4.97 4.79
C SER A 55 19.71 -5.46 5.91
N LEU A 56 19.20 -6.69 5.77
CA LEU A 56 18.36 -7.38 6.75
C LEU A 56 18.71 -8.87 6.79
N ASN A 57 18.63 -9.45 7.99
CA ASN A 57 18.65 -10.90 8.16
C ASN A 57 17.23 -11.48 8.30
N ALA A 58 17.10 -12.80 8.24
CA ALA A 58 15.81 -13.47 8.38
C ALA A 58 15.17 -13.11 9.72
N GLY A 59 13.89 -12.70 9.70
CA GLY A 59 13.14 -12.30 10.89
C GLY A 59 13.51 -10.93 11.46
N GLN A 60 14.54 -10.26 10.93
CA GLN A 60 14.82 -8.86 11.29
C GLN A 60 13.81 -7.93 10.63
N TRP A 61 13.49 -6.84 11.32
CA TRP A 61 12.65 -5.79 10.78
C TRP A 61 13.15 -4.41 11.21
N VAL A 62 12.84 -3.41 10.40
CA VAL A 62 13.14 -2.00 10.69
C VAL A 62 11.90 -1.16 10.40
N ASP A 63 11.52 -0.33 11.38
CA ASP A 63 10.53 0.74 11.19
C ASP A 63 11.21 2.01 10.69
N LEU A 64 10.62 2.61 9.64
CA LEU A 64 11.12 3.86 9.05
C LEU A 64 10.57 5.11 9.74
N GLY A 65 9.73 4.93 10.77
CA GLY A 65 8.90 6.01 11.29
C GLY A 65 7.87 6.47 10.25
N VAL A 66 7.42 7.73 10.35
CA VAL A 66 6.45 8.30 9.41
C VAL A 66 7.13 8.69 8.11
N VAL A 67 6.78 7.99 7.03
CA VAL A 67 7.21 8.28 5.66
C VAL A 67 6.11 9.05 4.95
N GLN A 68 6.45 10.20 4.34
CA GLN A 68 5.51 11.04 3.60
C GLN A 68 5.64 10.92 2.08
N GLY A 69 6.77 10.41 1.58
CA GLY A 69 7.04 10.28 0.15
C GLY A 69 6.83 8.86 -0.35
N SER A 70 6.53 8.72 -1.64
CA SER A 70 6.60 7.41 -2.28
C SER A 70 8.05 7.05 -2.60
N PHE A 71 8.39 5.77 -2.52
CA PHE A 71 9.71 5.29 -2.89
C PHE A 71 9.67 3.88 -3.49
N GLU A 72 10.73 3.54 -4.19
CA GLU A 72 11.02 2.23 -4.77
C GLU A 72 12.10 1.56 -3.93
N VAL A 73 11.93 0.26 -3.67
CA VAL A 73 12.91 -0.56 -2.97
C VAL A 73 13.05 -1.91 -3.67
N GLU A 74 14.29 -2.30 -3.87
CA GLU A 74 14.70 -3.56 -4.47
C GLU A 74 15.63 -4.32 -3.52
N ALA A 75 15.72 -5.63 -3.66
CA ALA A 75 16.69 -6.44 -2.95
C ALA A 75 17.18 -7.65 -3.75
N ASP A 76 18.31 -8.22 -3.34
CA ASP A 76 18.84 -9.45 -3.93
C ASP A 76 18.11 -10.72 -3.44
N GLN A 77 17.44 -10.66 -2.29
CA GLN A 77 16.62 -11.71 -1.69
C GLN A 77 15.20 -11.22 -1.43
N ALA A 78 14.26 -12.15 -1.27
CA ALA A 78 12.88 -11.75 -1.00
C ALA A 78 12.75 -11.09 0.38
N PHE A 79 11.88 -10.10 0.48
CA PHE A 79 11.62 -9.36 1.71
C PHE A 79 10.17 -8.87 1.70
N ALA A 80 9.66 -8.40 2.84
CA ALA A 80 8.29 -7.88 2.92
C ALA A 80 8.30 -6.41 3.33
N VAL A 81 7.28 -5.67 2.88
CA VAL A 81 7.03 -4.29 3.29
C VAL A 81 5.60 -4.16 3.80
N ALA A 82 5.45 -3.77 5.06
CA ALA A 82 4.17 -3.39 5.65
C ALA A 82 4.02 -1.88 5.72
N THR A 83 2.76 -1.44 5.66
CA THR A 83 2.33 -0.05 5.81
C THR A 83 1.31 0.01 6.94
N PHE A 84 1.42 1.05 7.76
CA PHE A 84 0.49 1.33 8.83
C PHE A 84 -0.09 2.73 8.66
N GLN A 85 -1.41 2.81 8.57
CA GLN A 85 -2.11 4.09 8.59
C GLN A 85 -1.94 4.75 9.96
N LEU A 86 -1.86 6.08 9.95
CA LEU A 86 -1.85 6.88 11.17
C LEU A 86 -3.27 6.98 11.73
N GLY A 87 -3.40 7.26 13.03
CA GLY A 87 -4.72 7.41 13.66
C GLY A 87 -5.48 8.65 13.18
N GLY A 88 -6.80 8.66 13.43
CA GLY A 88 -7.72 9.73 13.01
C GLY A 88 -7.25 11.15 13.32
N SER A 89 -6.60 11.38 14.48
CA SER A 89 -6.06 12.69 14.85
C SER A 89 -4.93 13.21 13.95
N LEU A 90 -4.31 12.34 13.14
CA LEU A 90 -3.25 12.68 12.19
C LEU A 90 -3.74 12.65 10.75
N VAL A 91 -4.66 11.74 10.39
CA VAL A 91 -5.18 11.62 9.02
C VAL A 91 -6.38 12.51 8.74
N ASP A 92 -7.15 12.87 9.77
CA ASP A 92 -8.32 13.76 9.68
C ASP A 92 -8.42 14.64 10.94
N PRO A 93 -7.44 15.54 11.16
CA PRO A 93 -7.41 16.37 12.36
C PRO A 93 -8.62 17.31 12.41
N ASP A 94 -9.34 17.32 13.53
CA ASP A 94 -10.40 18.31 13.77
C ASP A 94 -9.77 19.69 14.01
N PRO A 95 -9.98 20.67 13.11
CA PRO A 95 -9.40 22.01 13.27
C PRO A 95 -9.97 22.77 14.48
N SER A 96 -11.12 22.34 15.01
CA SER A 96 -11.72 22.87 16.24
C SER A 96 -11.18 22.22 17.52
N ASP A 97 -10.43 21.13 17.40
CA ASP A 97 -9.70 20.49 18.49
C ASP A 97 -8.21 20.26 18.13
N PRO A 98 -7.40 21.33 18.19
CA PRO A 98 -5.97 21.24 17.86
C PRO A 98 -5.16 20.38 18.84
N ASN A 99 -5.75 19.98 19.97
CA ASN A 99 -5.10 19.10 20.95
C ASN A 99 -5.47 17.62 20.75
N GLY A 100 -6.36 17.30 19.80
CA GLY A 100 -6.75 15.93 19.46
C GLY A 100 -7.46 15.18 20.60
N THR A 101 -8.14 15.89 21.49
CA THR A 101 -8.87 15.31 22.64
C THR A 101 -10.23 14.71 22.25
N ASN A 102 -10.77 15.11 21.10
CA ASN A 102 -12.00 14.63 20.49
C ASN A 102 -11.62 13.83 19.24
N PRO A 103 -11.70 12.48 19.27
CA PRO A 103 -11.25 11.64 18.16
C PRO A 103 -12.20 11.68 16.96
N GLU A 104 -13.11 12.66 16.84
CA GLU A 104 -14.24 12.69 15.88
C GLU A 104 -13.84 12.63 14.39
N GLY A 105 -12.56 12.78 14.09
CA GLY A 105 -11.98 12.53 12.78
C GLY A 105 -12.21 11.11 12.26
N ARG A 106 -12.16 10.97 10.94
CA ARG A 106 -12.25 9.66 10.31
C ARG A 106 -10.94 8.89 10.45
N GLY A 107 -11.08 7.58 10.55
CA GLY A 107 -9.95 6.66 10.55
C GLY A 107 -9.44 6.24 11.91
N ASP A 108 -8.79 5.09 11.91
CA ASP A 108 -8.01 4.51 12.99
C ASP A 108 -6.71 3.94 12.38
N PRO A 109 -5.75 3.47 13.18
CA PRO A 109 -4.60 2.76 12.62
C PRO A 109 -5.03 1.44 11.95
N SER A 110 -4.61 1.24 10.71
CA SER A 110 -4.77 -0.01 9.96
C SER A 110 -3.41 -0.51 9.48
N MET A 111 -3.23 -1.83 9.40
CA MET A 111 -2.02 -2.46 8.86
C MET A 111 -2.34 -3.18 7.55
N SER A 112 -1.51 -2.96 6.55
CA SER A 112 -1.54 -3.68 5.27
C SER A 112 -0.13 -4.02 4.81
N TYR A 113 -0.03 -4.88 3.80
CA TYR A 113 1.22 -5.17 3.10
C TYR A 113 1.24 -4.53 1.72
N MET A 114 2.38 -3.96 1.34
CA MET A 114 2.63 -3.57 -0.04
C MET A 114 2.74 -4.82 -0.90
N THR A 115 2.17 -4.75 -2.10
CA THR A 115 2.21 -5.86 -3.04
C THR A 115 3.53 -5.82 -3.80
N ALA A 116 4.23 -6.96 -3.86
CA ALA A 116 5.42 -7.12 -4.68
C ALA A 116 5.07 -6.95 -6.17
N VAL A 117 5.96 -6.34 -6.95
CA VAL A 117 5.72 -6.10 -8.39
C VAL A 117 5.45 -7.41 -9.14
N GLU A 118 6.09 -8.49 -8.74
CA GLU A 118 5.92 -9.84 -9.31
C GLU A 118 4.50 -10.43 -9.08
N GLN A 119 3.73 -9.86 -8.15
CA GLN A 119 2.36 -10.26 -7.83
C GLN A 119 1.29 -9.39 -8.50
N TYR A 120 1.68 -8.34 -9.24
CA TYR A 120 0.76 -7.42 -9.90
C TYR A 120 -0.16 -8.12 -10.90
N ARG A 121 -1.35 -7.55 -11.12
CA ARG A 121 -2.42 -8.15 -11.92
C ARG A 121 -3.00 -7.14 -12.90
N THR A 122 -3.59 -7.64 -13.97
CA THR A 122 -4.31 -6.82 -14.96
C THR A 122 -5.81 -6.74 -14.66
N LYS A 123 -6.31 -7.50 -13.69
CA LYS A 123 -7.72 -7.51 -13.30
C LYS A 123 -7.89 -7.79 -11.81
N TYR A 124 -8.72 -6.97 -11.17
CA TYR A 124 -9.13 -7.09 -9.78
C TYR A 124 -10.65 -7.09 -9.67
N VAL A 125 -11.17 -7.88 -8.74
CA VAL A 125 -12.55 -7.79 -8.24
C VAL A 125 -12.40 -7.62 -6.73
N PHE A 126 -12.89 -6.51 -6.19
CA PHE A 126 -12.61 -6.13 -4.80
C PHE A 126 -13.82 -5.40 -4.19
N LEU A 127 -13.79 -5.22 -2.86
CA LEU A 127 -14.89 -4.64 -2.10
C LEU A 127 -14.45 -3.33 -1.42
N ALA A 128 -15.18 -2.25 -1.65
CA ALA A 128 -15.18 -1.07 -0.81
C ALA A 128 -16.52 -1.00 -0.06
N PRO A 129 -16.58 -1.46 1.20
CA PRO A 129 -17.83 -1.56 1.93
C PRO A 129 -18.61 -0.23 1.94
N SER A 130 -19.89 -0.29 1.56
CA SER A 130 -20.74 0.90 1.39
C SER A 130 -21.15 1.58 2.71
N ASN A 131 -20.72 1.05 3.86
CA ASN A 131 -20.98 1.59 5.20
C ASN A 131 -19.83 2.46 5.73
N TYR A 132 -18.76 2.66 4.94
CA TYR A 132 -17.73 3.66 5.20
C TYR A 132 -18.08 4.97 4.48
N ASP A 133 -17.69 6.11 5.07
CA ASP A 133 -17.98 7.43 4.51
C ASP A 133 -17.24 7.66 3.19
N LEU A 134 -16.01 7.15 3.12
CA LEU A 134 -15.07 7.35 2.04
C LEU A 134 -14.34 6.06 1.72
N SER A 135 -14.01 5.87 0.45
CA SER A 135 -13.18 4.76 0.00
C SER A 135 -12.33 5.19 -1.19
N TYR A 136 -11.13 4.64 -1.27
CA TYR A 136 -10.13 4.96 -2.29
C TYR A 136 -9.48 3.69 -2.83
N ALA A 137 -9.08 3.75 -4.09
CA ALA A 137 -8.17 2.80 -4.73
C ALA A 137 -6.86 3.52 -5.05
N ASP A 138 -5.78 3.07 -4.41
CA ASP A 138 -4.41 3.50 -4.70
C ASP A 138 -3.77 2.45 -5.62
N ILE A 139 -3.46 2.85 -6.84
CA ILE A 139 -3.07 1.97 -7.93
C ILE A 139 -1.65 2.31 -8.36
N VAL A 140 -0.71 1.38 -8.15
CA VAL A 140 0.67 1.54 -8.61
C VAL A 140 0.83 0.86 -9.96
N MET A 141 1.32 1.59 -10.96
CA MET A 141 1.32 1.15 -12.35
C MET A 141 2.48 1.73 -13.16
N PRO A 142 2.90 1.07 -14.26
CA PRO A 142 3.70 1.73 -15.29
C PRO A 142 2.99 2.99 -15.81
N MET A 143 3.74 4.07 -16.08
CA MET A 143 3.18 5.41 -16.38
C MET A 143 2.17 5.44 -17.52
N ASP A 144 2.32 4.59 -18.55
CA ASP A 144 1.45 4.56 -19.74
C ASP A 144 0.30 3.54 -19.65
N THR A 145 0.03 3.01 -18.45
CA THR A 145 -1.03 2.01 -18.26
C THR A 145 -2.41 2.64 -18.39
N GLN A 146 -3.28 2.03 -19.21
CA GLN A 146 -4.69 2.40 -19.29
C GLN A 146 -5.47 1.63 -18.24
N LEU A 147 -6.30 2.34 -17.48
CA LEU A 147 -7.12 1.78 -16.41
C LEU A 147 -8.61 1.96 -16.72
N GLU A 148 -9.40 0.95 -16.39
CA GLU A 148 -10.85 1.03 -16.33
C GLU A 148 -11.34 0.57 -14.95
N LEU A 149 -12.19 1.38 -14.33
CA LEU A 149 -12.87 1.07 -13.08
C LEU A 149 -14.37 1.00 -13.35
N ASP A 150 -14.98 -0.14 -13.06
CA ASP A 150 -16.41 -0.42 -13.26
C ASP A 150 -16.88 -0.15 -14.71
N GLY A 151 -15.99 -0.43 -15.67
CA GLY A 151 -16.23 -0.25 -17.10
C GLY A 151 -16.06 1.19 -17.59
N ALA A 152 -15.64 2.12 -16.74
CA ALA A 152 -15.33 3.50 -17.12
C ALA A 152 -13.81 3.73 -17.09
N SER A 153 -13.27 4.44 -18.09
CA SER A 153 -11.85 4.80 -18.13
C SER A 153 -11.48 5.73 -16.98
N VAL A 154 -10.37 5.42 -16.29
CA VAL A 154 -9.81 6.28 -15.23
C VAL A 154 -8.89 7.32 -15.87
N ASN A 155 -9.32 8.58 -15.91
CA ASN A 155 -8.58 9.70 -16.50
C ASN A 155 -7.86 10.54 -15.44
N VAL A 156 -7.09 9.88 -14.57
CA VAL A 156 -6.28 10.52 -13.53
C VAL A 156 -4.81 10.35 -13.86
N ALA A 157 -4.05 11.43 -13.88
CA ALA A 157 -2.62 11.37 -14.18
C ALA A 157 -1.86 10.66 -13.05
N ALA A 158 -0.98 9.73 -13.40
CA ALA A 158 -0.11 9.07 -12.44
C ALA A 158 0.93 10.04 -11.89
N THR A 159 1.12 10.02 -10.57
CA THR A 159 2.25 10.72 -9.93
C THR A 159 3.45 9.79 -9.95
N ALA A 160 4.55 10.21 -10.57
CA ALA A 160 5.75 9.39 -10.72
C ALA A 160 6.37 9.01 -9.36
N ILE A 161 6.88 7.77 -9.28
CA ILE A 161 7.61 7.24 -8.12
C ILE A 161 9.07 6.97 -8.49
N GLY A 162 9.29 6.05 -9.44
CA GLY A 162 10.61 5.53 -9.81
C GLY A 162 10.49 4.50 -10.94
N SER A 163 11.58 4.23 -11.66
CA SER A 163 11.67 3.18 -12.71
C SER A 163 10.51 3.12 -13.72
N GLY A 164 9.93 4.26 -14.09
CA GLY A 164 8.81 4.33 -15.03
C GLY A 164 7.45 3.91 -14.44
N PHE A 165 7.35 3.80 -13.11
CA PHE A 165 6.10 3.60 -12.38
C PHE A 165 5.62 4.90 -11.71
N GLY A 166 4.31 4.96 -11.53
CA GLY A 166 3.62 6.00 -10.76
C GLY A 166 2.42 5.45 -10.01
N VAL A 167 1.81 6.30 -9.19
CA VAL A 167 0.57 6.01 -8.47
C VAL A 167 -0.59 6.85 -9.00
N VAL A 168 -1.72 6.18 -9.21
CA VAL A 168 -3.03 6.77 -9.49
C VAL A 168 -3.93 6.55 -8.27
N ARG A 169 -4.66 7.58 -7.86
CA ARG A 169 -5.57 7.55 -6.71
C ARG A 169 -6.98 7.84 -7.17
N VAL A 170 -7.93 6.98 -6.84
CA VAL A 170 -9.32 7.10 -7.30
C VAL A 170 -10.26 6.97 -6.12
N GLY A 171 -11.21 7.91 -5.99
CA GLY A 171 -12.31 7.77 -5.05
C GLY A 171 -13.31 6.71 -5.51
N LEU A 172 -13.75 5.85 -4.60
CA LEU A 172 -14.70 4.78 -4.83
C LEU A 172 -16.07 5.20 -4.30
N GLY A 173 -17.08 5.15 -5.16
CA GLY A 173 -18.47 5.38 -4.76
C GLY A 173 -19.15 4.10 -4.25
N PRO A 174 -20.34 4.19 -3.65
CA PRO A 174 -21.09 3.01 -3.16
C PRO A 174 -21.70 2.16 -4.29
N GLY A 175 -21.28 2.39 -5.54
CA GLY A 175 -21.79 1.69 -6.71
C GLY A 175 -21.71 0.16 -6.52
N GLN A 176 -22.69 -0.55 -7.09
CA GLN A 176 -22.70 -2.02 -7.07
C GLN A 176 -22.62 -2.62 -5.65
N GLN A 177 -23.17 -1.92 -4.64
CA GLN A 177 -23.12 -2.32 -3.23
C GLN A 177 -21.68 -2.46 -2.70
N GLY A 178 -20.77 -1.61 -3.20
CA GLY A 178 -19.37 -1.61 -2.82
C GLY A 178 -18.50 -2.61 -3.59
N ALA A 179 -19.05 -3.35 -4.55
CA ALA A 179 -18.25 -4.24 -5.39
C ALA A 179 -17.67 -3.48 -6.59
N HIS A 180 -16.36 -3.62 -6.81
CA HIS A 180 -15.67 -2.94 -7.90
C HIS A 180 -14.87 -3.91 -8.78
N ILE A 181 -14.73 -3.54 -10.06
CA ILE A 181 -13.87 -4.23 -11.02
C ILE A 181 -12.86 -3.22 -11.57
N LEU A 182 -11.58 -3.46 -11.33
CA LEU A 182 -10.48 -2.74 -11.97
C LEU A 182 -9.87 -3.61 -13.06
N THR A 183 -9.71 -3.08 -14.25
CA THR A 183 -8.93 -3.67 -15.34
C THR A 183 -7.85 -2.72 -15.82
N ALA A 184 -6.71 -3.28 -16.22
CA ALA A 184 -5.53 -2.52 -16.63
C ALA A 184 -4.88 -3.12 -17.88
N SER A 185 -4.31 -2.27 -18.75
CA SER A 185 -3.58 -2.71 -19.94
C SER A 185 -2.21 -3.33 -19.66
N ALA A 186 -1.69 -3.16 -18.43
CA ALA A 186 -0.46 -3.75 -17.92
C ALA A 186 -0.66 -4.19 -16.45
N PRO A 187 0.18 -5.08 -15.89
CA PRO A 187 0.07 -5.45 -14.47
C PRO A 187 0.26 -4.24 -13.54
N VAL A 188 -0.67 -4.08 -12.59
CA VAL A 188 -0.65 -3.02 -11.58
C VAL A 188 -0.76 -3.59 -10.17
N GLY A 189 -0.37 -2.83 -9.15
CA GLY A 189 -0.66 -3.09 -7.74
C GLY A 189 -1.87 -2.27 -7.28
N LEU A 190 -2.62 -2.78 -6.30
CA LEU A 190 -3.82 -2.13 -5.79
C LEU A 190 -3.85 -2.19 -4.25
N GLN A 191 -3.99 -1.05 -3.59
CA GLN A 191 -4.43 -0.94 -2.20
C GLN A 191 -5.84 -0.36 -2.19
N VAL A 192 -6.74 -0.98 -1.42
CA VAL A 192 -8.09 -0.46 -1.19
C VAL A 192 -8.10 0.10 0.22
N ILE A 193 -8.55 1.35 0.34
CA ILE A 193 -8.52 2.11 1.58
C ILE A 193 -9.94 2.63 1.84
N GLY A 194 -10.36 2.70 3.09
CA GLY A 194 -11.60 3.38 3.44
C GLY A 194 -11.61 3.94 4.84
N TYR A 195 -12.49 4.91 5.04
CA TYR A 195 -12.57 5.71 6.25
C TYR A 195 -14.02 5.97 6.66
N GLY A 196 -14.30 5.74 7.94
CA GLY A 196 -15.51 6.13 8.62
C GLY A 196 -15.15 6.80 9.93
N ARG A 197 -16.14 7.30 10.64
CA ARG A 197 -15.93 7.91 11.95
C ARG A 197 -15.31 6.89 12.92
N TYR A 198 -14.10 7.19 13.42
CA TYR A 198 -13.30 6.32 14.30
C TYR A 198 -12.88 4.95 13.72
N THR A 199 -12.95 4.74 12.41
CA THR A 199 -12.59 3.45 11.80
C THR A 199 -12.03 3.61 10.39
N SER A 200 -11.14 2.73 10.01
CA SER A 200 -10.58 2.60 8.68
C SER A 200 -10.39 1.14 8.29
N TYR A 201 -10.13 0.92 7.01
CA TYR A 201 -9.54 -0.32 6.54
C TYR A 201 -8.49 -0.01 5.47
N GLN A 202 -7.49 -0.86 5.38
CA GLN A 202 -6.57 -0.91 4.26
C GLN A 202 -6.20 -2.35 3.96
N TYR A 203 -6.23 -2.75 2.69
CA TYR A 203 -5.80 -4.09 2.29
C TYR A 203 -5.31 -4.12 0.83
N PRO A 204 -4.45 -5.08 0.44
CA PRO A 204 -4.11 -5.28 -0.96
C PRO A 204 -5.31 -5.83 -1.73
N GLY A 205 -5.74 -5.19 -2.81
CA GLY A 205 -6.89 -5.62 -3.62
C GLY A 205 -6.74 -7.02 -4.23
N GLY A 206 -5.53 -7.58 -4.18
CA GLY A 206 -5.25 -8.98 -4.39
C GLY A 206 -3.83 -9.21 -4.88
N MET A 207 -3.40 -10.46 -4.79
CA MET A 207 -2.13 -10.93 -5.34
C MET A 207 -2.39 -12.22 -6.11
N ASN A 208 -1.51 -12.58 -7.05
CA ASN A 208 -1.64 -13.86 -7.74
C ASN A 208 -1.30 -15.06 -6.83
N LEU A 209 -0.71 -14.82 -5.65
CA LEU A 209 -0.19 -15.85 -4.74
C LEU A 209 0.73 -16.85 -5.44
N LYS A 210 1.45 -16.37 -6.47
CA LYS A 210 2.49 -17.17 -7.12
C LYS A 210 3.60 -17.40 -6.11
N ALA A 211 4.17 -18.62 -6.10
CA ALA A 211 5.43 -18.86 -5.42
C ALA A 211 6.54 -18.12 -6.19
N ILE A 212 6.97 -16.99 -5.64
CA ILE A 212 8.00 -16.12 -6.24
C ILE A 212 9.29 -16.09 -5.41
N ALA A 213 9.26 -16.71 -4.23
CA ALA A 213 10.42 -16.98 -3.38
C ALA A 213 10.43 -18.45 -2.94
N PRO A 214 11.62 -19.05 -2.70
CA PRO A 214 11.69 -20.33 -2.00
C PRO A 214 11.21 -20.17 -0.54
N PRO A 215 10.85 -21.26 0.14
CA PRO A 215 10.59 -21.22 1.58
C PRO A 215 11.83 -20.69 2.32
N PRO A 216 11.66 -19.88 3.38
CA PRO A 216 12.79 -19.49 4.22
C PRO A 216 13.42 -20.72 4.89
N ASP A 217 14.73 -20.62 5.17
CA ASP A 217 15.44 -21.65 5.91
C ASP A 217 14.79 -21.83 7.32
N PRO A 218 14.79 -23.05 7.87
CA PRO A 218 14.30 -23.28 9.23
C PRO A 218 15.06 -22.40 10.24
N PRO A 219 14.38 -21.90 11.30
CA PRO A 219 15.06 -21.19 12.38
C PRO A 219 16.21 -22.06 12.94
N ARG A 220 17.42 -21.50 13.04
CA ARG A 220 18.54 -22.14 13.72
C ARG A 220 18.51 -21.90 15.22
#